data_AF-A0A1H0I654-F1
#
_entry.id   AF-A0A1H0I654-F1
#
_cell.length_a   1.000
_cell.length_b   1.000
_cell.length_c   1.000
_cell.angle_alpha   90.00
_cell.angle_beta   90.00
_cell.angle_gamma   90.00
#
_symmetry.space_group_name_H-M   'P 1'
#
loop_
_entity.id
_entity.type
_entity.pdbx_description
1 polymer ?
#
loop_
_entity_poly.entity_id
_entity_poly.type
_entity_poly.pdbx_seq_one_letter_code
_entity_poly.pdbx_strand_id
1 'polypeptide(L)' 'MTSEEYEHVIDELQTVIDETQATLKRFEKTGMNDDMPGDYETLLAILDDAVKQQREYTQAMLD' A
#
# COMPACT_ATOMS: atom_id res chain seq x y z
N MET A 1 -12.10 -8.68 -16.05
CA MET A 1 -12.73 -7.80 -15.06
C MET A 1 -13.53 -6.75 -15.80
N THR A 2 -14.66 -6.33 -15.25
CA THR A 2 -15.42 -5.15 -15.69
C THR A 2 -14.78 -3.88 -15.14
N SER A 3 -15.12 -2.71 -15.68
CA SER A 3 -14.64 -1.43 -15.14
C SER A 3 -15.02 -1.24 -13.67
N GLU A 4 -16.24 -1.65 -13.27
CA GLU A 4 -16.69 -1.60 -11.88
C GLU A 4 -15.85 -2.51 -10.95
N GLU A 5 -15.44 -3.69 -11.44
CA GLU A 5 -14.55 -4.59 -10.69
C GLU A 5 -13.14 -4.00 -10.55
N TYR A 6 -12.64 -3.30 -11.57
CA TYR A 6 -11.36 -2.60 -11.48
C TYR A 6 -11.41 -1.42 -10.51
N GLU A 7 -12.44 -0.57 -10.59
CA GLU A 7 -12.65 0.54 -9.66
C GLU A 7 -12.69 0.06 -8.20
N HIS A 8 -13.44 -1.01 -7.93
CA HIS A 8 -13.51 -1.58 -6.59
C HIS A 8 -12.14 -2.05 -6.08
N VAL A 9 -11.37 -2.76 -6.91
CA VAL A 9 -10.02 -3.22 -6.53
C VAL A 9 -9.07 -2.04 -6.30
N ILE A 10 -9.16 -0.98 -7.11
CA ILE A 10 -8.33 0.23 -6.96
C ILE A 10 -8.64 0.95 -5.64
N ASP A 11 -9.92 1.06 -5.27
CA ASP A 11 -10.35 1.70 -4.02
C ASP A 11 -9.89 0.92 -2.77
N GLU A 12 -9.99 -0.40 -2.80
CA GLU A 12 -9.49 -1.26 -1.73
C GLU A 12 -7.96 -1.15 -1.59
N LEU A 13 -7.23 -1.14 -2.72
CA LEU A 13 -5.78 -0.93 -2.71
C LEU A 13 -5.41 0.46 -2.17
N GLN A 14 -6.15 1.51 -2.53
CA GLN A 14 -5.91 2.85 -2.01
C GLN A 14 -6.09 2.90 -0.48
N THR A 15 -7.12 2.22 0.03
CA THR A 15 -7.37 2.13 1.48
C THR A 15 -6.20 1.47 2.21
N VAL A 16 -5.72 0.33 1.72
CA VAL A 16 -4.57 -0.39 2.32
C VAL A 16 -3.29 0.46 2.26
N ILE A 17 -3.06 1.17 1.15
CA ILE A 17 -1.92 2.09 1.00
C ILE A 17 -1.96 3.19 2.06
N ASP A 18 -3.11 3.85 2.23
CA ASP A 18 -3.27 4.96 3.16
C ASP A 18 -3.09 4.51 4.62
N GLU A 19 -3.67 3.36 4.99
CA GLU A 19 -3.52 2.78 6.33
C GLU A 19 -2.07 2.38 6.62
N THR A 20 -1.38 1.77 5.66
CA THR A 20 0.02 1.37 5.80
C THR A 20 0.93 2.59 5.97
N GLN A 21 0.72 3.64 5.16
CA GLN A 21 1.46 4.90 5.30
C GLN A 21 1.23 5.58 6.65
N ALA A 22 -0.03 5.59 7.14
CA ALA A 22 -0.35 6.15 8.45
C ALA A 22 0.34 5.37 9.58
N THR A 23 0.38 4.04 9.45
CA THR A 23 1.02 3.13 10.41
C THR A 23 2.54 3.36 10.46
N LEU A 24 3.20 3.43 9.30
CA LEU A 24 4.64 3.72 9.20
C LEU A 24 4.98 5.07 9.82
N LYS A 25 4.23 6.14 9.50
CA LYS A 25 4.43 7.48 10.09
C LYS A 25 4.28 7.47 11.61
N ARG A 26 3.31 6.72 12.14
CA ARG A 26 3.13 6.59 13.59
C ARG A 26 4.31 5.85 14.22
N PHE A 27 4.76 4.78 13.58
CA PHE A 27 5.89 3.96 14.02
C PHE A 27 7.20 4.77 14.08
N GLU A 28 7.51 5.51 13.02
CA GLU A 28 8.65 6.45 12.97
C GLU A 28 8.58 7.50 14.09
N LYS A 29 7.38 8.06 14.32
CA LYS A 29 7.16 9.10 15.33
C LYS A 29 7.29 8.59 16.77
N THR A 30 6.96 7.32 17.04
CA THR A 30 7.06 6.75 18.39
C THR A 30 8.49 6.40 18.81
N GLY A 31 9.48 6.67 17.95
CA GLY A 31 10.83 6.18 18.11
C GLY A 31 10.84 4.75 17.63
N MET A 32 11.34 4.55 16.41
CA MET A 32 11.68 3.24 15.89
C MET A 32 12.57 2.57 16.94
N ASN A 33 12.03 1.60 17.67
CA ASN A 33 12.82 0.84 18.61
C ASN A 33 13.86 0.11 17.75
N ASP A 34 15.15 0.22 18.08
CA ASP A 34 16.27 -0.35 17.29
C ASP A 34 16.15 -1.88 17.08
N ASP A 35 15.16 -2.51 17.71
CA ASP A 35 14.83 -3.92 17.66
C ASP A 35 13.95 -4.35 16.47
N MET A 36 13.39 -3.44 15.66
CA MET A 36 12.45 -3.80 14.57
C MET A 36 12.75 -3.21 13.16
N PRO A 37 14.02 -3.10 12.71
CA PRO A 37 14.31 -2.65 11.35
C PRO A 37 13.75 -3.58 10.26
N GLY A 38 13.74 -4.89 10.48
CA GLY A 38 13.24 -5.86 9.50
C GLY A 38 11.72 -5.80 9.27
N ASP A 39 10.94 -5.54 10.32
CA ASP A 39 9.49 -5.38 10.19
C ASP A 39 9.14 -4.08 9.46
N TYR A 40 9.92 -3.01 9.69
CA TYR A 40 9.76 -1.75 8.98
C TYR A 40 10.08 -1.88 7.48
N GLU A 41 11.18 -2.56 7.13
CA GLU A 41 11.51 -2.88 5.73
C GLU A 41 10.44 -3.75 5.05
N THR A 42 9.88 -4.72 5.77
CA THR A 42 8.80 -5.58 5.26
C THR A 42 7.54 -4.77 4.97
N LEU A 43 7.16 -3.85 5.86
CA LEU A 43 6.02 -2.96 5.64
C LEU A 43 6.24 -2.02 4.44
N LEU A 44 7.46 -1.53 4.23
CA LEU A 44 7.80 -0.73 3.05
C LEU A 44 7.68 -1.54 1.76
N ALA A 45 8.11 -2.80 1.75
CA ALA A 45 7.98 -3.68 0.59
C ALA A 45 6.50 -3.93 0.25
N ILE A 46 5.67 -4.21 1.25
CA ILE A 46 4.21 -4.38 1.07
C ILE A 46 3.58 -3.12 0.47
N LEU A 47 3.97 -1.94 0.97
CA LEU A 47 3.47 -0.67 0.44
C LEU A 47 3.86 -0.46 -1.02
N ASP A 48 5.11 -0.73 -1.40
CA ASP A 48 5.59 -0.60 -2.77
C ASP A 48 4.85 -1.54 -3.73
N ASP A 49 4.62 -2.80 -3.31
CA ASP A 49 3.87 -3.77 -4.09
C ASP A 49 2.39 -3.41 -4.24
N ALA A 50 1.75 -2.84 -3.20
CA ALA A 50 0.38 -2.36 -3.29
C ALA A 50 0.26 -1.18 -4.29
N VAL A 51 1.21 -0.25 -4.27
CA VAL A 51 1.26 0.87 -5.23
C VAL A 51 1.46 0.39 -6.66
N LYS A 52 2.31 -0.62 -6.89
CA LYS A 52 2.50 -1.22 -8.21
C LYS A 52 1.21 -1.86 -8.72
N GLN A 53 0.57 -2.69 -7.88
CA GLN A 53 -0.69 -3.34 -8.24
C GLN A 53 -1.78 -2.31 -8.56
N GLN A 54 -1.91 -1.24 -7.77
CA GLN A 54 -2.88 -0.19 -8.05
C GLN A 54 -2.65 0.45 -9.42
N ARG A 55 -1.38 0.70 -9.79
CA ARG A 55 -1.03 1.25 -11.10
C ARG A 55 -1.36 0.28 -12.24
N GLU A 56 -1.07 -1.00 -12.06
CA GLU A 56 -1.38 -2.05 -13.04
C GLU A 56 -2.89 -2.17 -13.26
N TYR A 57 -3.69 -2.20 -12.19
CA TYR A 57 -5.15 -2.23 -12.30
C TYR A 57 -5.71 -0.94 -12.93
N THR A 58 -5.15 0.22 -12.58
CA THR A 58 -5.53 1.50 -13.23
C THR A 58 -5.24 1.47 -14.72
N GLN A 59 -4.09 0.95 -15.15
CA GLN A 59 -3.74 0.84 -16.57
C GLN A 59 -4.66 -0.14 -17.29
N ALA A 60 -4.89 -1.32 -16.72
CA ALA A 60 -5.77 -2.34 -17.29
C ALA A 60 -7.24 -1.89 -17.41
N MET A 61 -7.68 -0.91 -16.61
CA MET A 61 -9.00 -0.30 -16.72
C MET A 61 -9.12 0.69 -17.89
N LEU A 62 -8.00 1.26 -18.34
CA LEU A 62 -7.94 2.27 -19.40
C LEU A 62 -7.67 1.69 -20.80
N ASP A 63 -7.21 0.44 -20.88
CA ASP A 63 -6.95 -0.33 -22.13
C ASP A 63 -8.23 -1.01 -22.66
#